data_AF-A0A522N5T6-F1
#
_entry.id   AF-A0A522N5T6-F1
#
_cell.length_a   1.000
_cell.length_b   1.000
_cell.length_c   1.000
_cell.angle_alpha   90.00
_cell.angle_beta   90.00
_cell.angle_gamma   90.00
#
_symmetry.space_group_name_H-M   'P 1'
#
loop_
_entity.id
_entity.type
_entity.pdbx_description
1 polymer ?
#
loop_
_entity_poly.entity_id
_entity_poly.type
_entity_poly.pdbx_seq_one_letter_code
_entity_poly.pdbx_strand_id
1 'polypeptide(L)'
;MSIRPIVTLGDPVLRRVGARVTRFDRDLGDLLDDMLETMRAAPGVGLAAQQVGLALQVCVIEVEDRVHELINPRLLRSSGEQLDLEGCLSVPGFWAERRRAATAVVEAQNRYGRAVRLTGSGLLARAIQHELAHLQGELYIDALGPDARLISTAELQAMHDAEGEGASGEDEGDRETSGRPDPAGADSPPDPALAEALPSRA
;
A
#
# COMPACT_ATOMS: atom_id res chain seq x y z
N MET A 1 16.62 3.22 15.34
CA MET A 1 15.32 3.47 14.70
C MET A 1 14.29 3.63 15.82
N SER A 2 13.39 4.57 15.65
CA SER A 2 12.33 4.91 16.60
C SER A 2 11.05 5.28 15.87
N ILE A 3 9.91 4.84 16.41
CA ILE A 3 8.58 5.26 15.94
C ILE A 3 8.38 6.74 16.28
N ARG A 4 8.03 7.53 15.28
CA ARG A 4 7.72 8.95 15.41
C ARG A 4 6.21 9.15 15.56
N PRO A 5 5.77 10.17 16.32
CA PRO A 5 4.37 10.53 16.36
C PRO A 5 3.91 11.03 14.99
N ILE A 6 2.77 10.52 14.52
CA ILE A 6 2.13 10.99 13.30
C ILE A 6 1.26 12.20 13.65
N VAL A 7 1.48 13.33 12.98
CA VAL A 7 0.62 14.51 13.13
C VAL A 7 -0.66 14.34 12.31
N THR A 8 -1.77 14.87 12.83
CA THR A 8 -3.09 14.74 12.22
C THR A 8 -3.64 16.09 11.75
N LEU A 9 -4.71 16.03 10.96
CA LEU A 9 -5.43 17.18 10.42
C LEU A 9 -5.67 18.24 11.52
N GLY A 10 -5.21 19.46 11.24
CA GLY A 10 -5.19 20.57 12.20
C GLY A 10 -3.79 21.06 12.51
N ASP A 11 -2.77 20.20 12.38
CA ASP A 11 -1.38 20.63 12.50
C ASP A 11 -0.95 21.45 11.25
N PRO A 12 -0.42 22.68 11.43
CA PRO A 12 -0.02 23.54 10.32
C PRO A 12 1.14 22.95 9.48
N VAL A 13 1.92 22.01 9.99
CA VAL A 13 3.01 21.38 9.24
C VAL A 13 2.49 20.60 8.03
N LEU A 14 1.29 20.04 8.12
CA LEU A 14 0.63 19.34 7.01
C LEU A 14 0.28 20.25 5.84
N ARG A 15 0.30 21.57 6.05
CA ARG A 15 0.00 22.60 5.04
C ARG A 15 1.24 23.29 4.49
N ARG A 16 2.43 22.87 4.92
CA ARG A 16 3.70 23.46 4.48
C ARG A 16 4.29 22.70 3.32
N VAL A 17 4.63 23.43 2.25
CA VAL A 17 5.50 22.93 1.18
C VAL A 17 6.85 22.50 1.79
N GLY A 18 7.27 21.28 1.48
CA GLY A 18 8.51 20.73 2.01
C GLY A 18 9.74 21.50 1.51
N ALA A 19 10.72 21.74 2.38
CA ALA A 19 12.00 22.28 1.98
C ALA A 19 12.82 21.22 1.21
N ARG A 20 13.53 21.66 0.17
CA ARG A 20 14.42 20.79 -0.62
C ARG A 20 15.54 20.26 0.26
N VAL A 21 15.80 18.96 0.20
CA VAL A 21 16.94 18.33 0.87
C VAL A 21 18.21 18.56 0.07
N THR A 22 19.26 19.08 0.72
CA THR A 22 20.56 19.36 0.10
C THR A 22 21.72 18.59 0.74
N ARG A 23 21.49 17.94 1.88
CA ARG A 23 22.48 17.13 2.60
C ARG A 23 21.99 15.69 2.65
N PHE A 24 22.87 14.77 2.25
CA PHE A 24 22.61 13.33 2.20
C PHE A 24 23.59 12.65 3.15
N ASP A 25 23.33 12.82 4.44
CA ASP A 25 24.16 12.38 5.55
C ASP A 25 23.43 11.32 6.40
N ARG A 26 24.04 10.98 7.53
CA ARG A 26 23.52 10.00 8.46
C ARG A 26 22.15 10.38 9.00
N ASP A 27 21.92 11.66 9.28
CA ASP A 27 20.67 12.16 9.86
C ASP A 27 19.50 11.98 8.89
N LEU A 28 19.72 12.18 7.57
CA LEU A 28 18.72 11.84 6.56
C LEU A 28 18.44 10.34 6.51
N GLY A 29 19.47 9.50 6.60
CA GLY A 29 19.32 8.04 6.66
C GLY A 29 18.49 7.59 7.86
N ASP A 30 18.83 8.10 9.06
CA ASP A 30 18.11 7.80 10.30
C ASP A 30 16.65 8.29 10.23
N LEU A 31 16.38 9.45 9.61
CA LEU A 31 15.02 9.94 9.33
C LEU A 31 14.21 8.96 8.45
N LEU A 32 14.80 8.49 7.35
CA LEU A 32 14.12 7.56 6.43
C LEU A 32 13.79 6.23 7.13
N ASP A 33 14.73 5.73 7.92
CA ASP A 33 14.54 4.49 8.69
C ASP A 33 13.42 4.66 9.74
N ASP A 34 13.42 5.77 10.49
CA ASP A 34 12.35 6.09 11.45
C ASP A 34 10.99 6.25 10.76
N MET A 35 10.94 6.89 9.59
CA MET A 35 9.69 7.07 8.82
C MET A 35 9.15 5.72 8.34
N LEU A 36 10.01 4.83 7.85
CA LEU A 36 9.61 3.49 7.42
C LEU A 36 9.09 2.66 8.60
N GLU A 37 9.77 2.70 9.75
CA GLU A 37 9.32 2.03 10.97
C GLU A 37 7.97 2.58 11.45
N THR A 38 7.81 3.91 11.43
CA THR A 38 6.56 4.59 11.80
C THR A 38 5.40 4.19 10.89
N MET A 39 5.63 4.17 9.57
CA MET A 39 4.64 3.77 8.57
C MET A 39 4.19 2.31 8.75
N ARG A 40 5.13 1.41 9.07
CA ARG A 40 4.83 -0.01 9.33
C ARG A 40 4.09 -0.21 10.67
N ALA A 41 4.40 0.59 11.68
CA ALA A 41 3.72 0.55 12.97
C ALA A 41 2.27 1.10 12.90
N ALA A 42 2.02 2.04 11.99
CA ALA A 42 0.69 2.58 11.68
C ALA A 42 0.27 2.13 10.27
N PRO A 43 -0.09 0.84 10.09
CA PRO A 43 0.02 0.03 8.87
C PRO A 43 -0.45 0.75 7.59
N GLY A 44 0.42 1.59 7.04
CA GLY A 44 0.18 2.42 5.86
C GLY A 44 1.08 2.03 4.71
N VAL A 45 0.72 2.47 3.51
CA VAL A 45 1.49 2.19 2.27
C VAL A 45 2.49 3.30 1.93
N GLY A 46 2.36 4.46 2.59
CA GLY A 46 3.21 5.63 2.38
C GLY A 46 3.22 6.56 3.59
N LEU A 47 4.31 7.32 3.72
CA LEU A 47 4.47 8.34 4.74
C LEU A 47 5.38 9.48 4.25
N ALA A 48 4.87 10.70 4.24
CA ALA A 48 5.61 11.92 3.95
C ALA A 48 6.19 12.55 5.23
N ALA A 49 7.31 13.26 5.11
CA ALA A 49 7.99 13.87 6.25
C ALA A 49 7.11 14.87 7.03
N GLN A 50 6.16 15.53 6.35
CA GLN A 50 5.16 16.40 6.97
C GLN A 50 4.39 15.67 8.06
N GLN A 51 4.06 14.39 7.81
CA GLN A 51 3.27 13.57 8.73
C GLN A 51 4.05 13.19 9.98
N VAL A 52 5.38 13.35 10.01
CA VAL A 52 6.21 13.21 11.22
C VAL A 52 6.75 14.55 11.71
N GLY A 53 6.07 15.65 11.36
CA GLY A 53 6.37 17.00 11.87
C GLY A 53 7.47 17.75 11.12
N LEU A 54 7.93 17.26 9.97
CA LEU A 54 9.04 17.84 9.22
C LEU A 54 8.62 18.19 7.79
N ALA A 55 8.43 19.47 7.48
CA ALA A 55 8.17 19.87 6.09
C ALA A 55 9.46 19.82 5.25
N LEU A 56 9.83 18.62 4.80
CA LEU A 56 10.94 18.30 3.89
C LEU A 56 10.39 17.60 2.66
N GLN A 57 11.09 17.70 1.53
CA GLN A 57 10.76 16.95 0.30
C GLN A 57 11.22 15.48 0.42
N VAL A 58 10.63 14.72 1.33
CA VAL A 58 10.99 13.32 1.63
C VAL A 58 9.74 12.51 1.88
N CYS A 59 9.59 11.38 1.21
CA CYS A 59 8.59 10.37 1.54
C CYS A 59 9.14 8.95 1.39
N VAL A 60 8.51 8.02 2.11
CA VAL A 60 8.72 6.57 1.98
C VAL A 60 7.43 5.92 1.51
N ILE A 61 7.54 4.90 0.67
CA ILE A 61 6.40 4.13 0.15
C ILE A 61 6.78 2.66 0.20
N GLU A 62 5.86 1.79 0.60
CA GLU A 62 6.03 0.34 0.53
C GLU A 62 4.80 -0.32 -0.09
N VAL A 63 5.01 -0.98 -1.22
CA VAL A 63 3.97 -1.71 -1.96
C VAL A 63 4.57 -3.05 -2.39
N GLU A 64 3.85 -4.15 -2.18
CA GLU A 64 4.33 -5.52 -2.51
C GLU A 64 5.72 -5.83 -1.92
N ASP A 65 5.93 -5.47 -0.63
CA ASP A 65 7.20 -5.62 0.11
C ASP A 65 8.40 -4.90 -0.53
N ARG A 66 8.15 -3.93 -1.43
CA ARG A 66 9.18 -3.10 -2.05
C ARG A 66 9.14 -1.70 -1.46
N VAL A 67 10.24 -1.35 -0.78
CA VAL A 67 10.43 -0.02 -0.21
C VAL A 67 10.99 0.94 -1.26
N HIS A 68 10.42 2.13 -1.30
CA HIS A 68 10.84 3.25 -2.11
C HIS A 68 11.07 4.48 -1.23
N GLU A 69 12.31 4.95 -1.20
CA GLU A 69 12.70 6.19 -0.54
C GLU A 69 12.86 7.27 -1.61
N LEU A 70 12.02 8.31 -1.54
CA LEU A 70 11.97 9.34 -2.55
C LEU A 70 12.33 10.69 -1.92
N ILE A 71 13.53 11.17 -2.21
CA ILE A 71 14.01 12.48 -1.77
C ILE A 71 13.98 13.47 -2.93
N ASN A 72 13.46 14.68 -2.68
CA ASN A 72 13.21 15.71 -3.69
C ASN A 72 12.44 15.18 -4.92
N PRO A 73 11.36 14.40 -4.75
CA PRO A 73 10.67 13.81 -5.89
C PRO A 73 9.96 14.87 -6.74
N ARG A 74 9.87 14.58 -8.04
CA ARG A 74 9.15 15.37 -9.03
C ARG A 74 8.40 14.45 -9.98
N LEU A 75 7.09 14.65 -10.08
CA LEU A 75 6.26 13.96 -11.07
C LEU A 75 6.68 14.41 -12.48
N LEU A 76 7.15 13.47 -13.31
CA LEU A 76 7.55 13.73 -14.68
C LEU A 76 6.38 13.55 -15.66
N ARG A 77 5.59 12.49 -15.45
CA ARG A 77 4.46 12.13 -16.30
C ARG A 77 3.44 11.36 -15.47
N SER A 78 2.18 11.58 -15.76
CA SER A 78 1.08 10.75 -15.30
C SER A 78 0.11 10.49 -16.46
N SER A 79 -0.55 9.34 -16.47
CA SER A 79 -1.49 8.96 -17.52
C SER A 79 -2.51 7.94 -17.07
N GLY A 80 -3.62 7.86 -17.81
CA GLY A 80 -4.77 7.03 -17.45
C GLY A 80 -5.53 7.61 -16.25
N GLU A 81 -6.60 6.94 -15.87
CA GLU A 81 -7.42 7.29 -14.70
C GLU A 81 -7.69 6.02 -13.90
N GLN A 82 -7.65 6.14 -12.58
CA GLN A 82 -8.14 5.16 -11.63
C GLN A 82 -9.01 5.88 -10.61
N LEU A 83 -10.06 5.19 -10.16
CA LEU A 83 -10.98 5.63 -9.13
C LEU A 83 -10.96 4.56 -8.04
N ASP A 84 -10.50 4.93 -6.85
CA ASP A 84 -10.33 3.99 -5.74
C ASP A 84 -10.41 4.72 -4.40
N LEU A 85 -10.58 3.97 -3.32
CA LEU A 85 -10.58 4.50 -1.96
C LEU A 85 -9.17 4.91 -1.54
N GLU A 86 -9.06 6.10 -0.96
CA GLU A 86 -7.87 6.59 -0.27
C GLU A 86 -8.17 6.84 1.20
N GLY A 87 -7.24 6.42 2.06
CA GLY A 87 -7.13 6.83 3.44
C GLY A 87 -5.80 7.58 3.66
N CYS A 88 -5.64 8.18 4.82
CA CYS A 88 -4.41 8.89 5.17
C CYS A 88 -4.15 8.75 6.68
N LEU A 89 -2.90 8.46 7.06
CA LEU A 89 -2.51 8.38 8.47
C LEU A 89 -2.70 9.71 9.23
N SER A 90 -2.71 10.83 8.50
CA SER A 90 -2.97 12.17 9.06
C SER A 90 -4.45 12.55 9.09
N VAL A 91 -5.34 11.74 8.51
CA VAL A 91 -6.81 11.93 8.55
C VAL A 91 -7.43 10.60 9.03
N PRO A 92 -7.18 10.22 10.29
CA PRO A 92 -7.48 8.86 10.76
C PRO A 92 -8.98 8.59 10.79
N GLY A 93 -9.35 7.36 10.44
CA GLY A 93 -10.73 6.88 10.52
C GLY A 93 -11.63 7.24 9.34
N PHE A 94 -11.09 7.93 8.32
CA PHE A 94 -11.86 8.36 7.15
C PHE A 94 -11.20 7.94 5.84
N TRP A 95 -12.07 7.55 4.91
CA TRP A 95 -11.77 7.15 3.56
C TRP A 95 -12.61 7.96 2.59
N ALA A 96 -12.12 8.20 1.38
CA ALA A 96 -12.95 8.72 0.31
C ALA A 96 -12.48 8.19 -1.05
N GLU A 97 -13.40 8.14 -1.99
CA GLU A 97 -13.08 7.82 -3.37
C GLU A 97 -12.29 8.97 -4.02
N ARG A 98 -11.17 8.63 -4.65
CA ARG A 98 -10.26 9.59 -5.27
C ARG A 98 -9.94 9.19 -6.70
N ARG A 99 -10.04 10.17 -7.60
CA ARG A 99 -9.48 10.07 -8.95
C ARG A 99 -7.98 10.36 -8.92
N ARG A 100 -7.20 9.43 -9.45
CA ARG A 100 -5.76 9.55 -9.66
C ARG A 100 -5.39 9.07 -11.05
N ALA A 101 -4.19 9.40 -11.51
CA ALA A 101 -3.67 8.75 -12.71
C ALA A 101 -3.39 7.27 -12.44
N ALA A 102 -3.70 6.40 -13.40
CA ALA A 102 -3.44 4.97 -13.31
C ALA A 102 -1.93 4.62 -13.34
N THR A 103 -1.13 5.48 -13.98
CA THR A 103 0.34 5.37 -14.02
C THR A 103 0.98 6.71 -13.63
N ALA A 104 2.08 6.65 -12.89
CA ALA A 104 2.89 7.81 -12.52
C ALA A 104 4.38 7.50 -12.71
N VAL A 105 5.11 8.44 -13.31
CA VAL A 105 6.57 8.42 -13.47
C VAL A 105 7.15 9.56 -12.65
N VAL A 106 7.99 9.24 -11.68
CA VAL A 106 8.62 10.19 -10.77
C VAL A 106 10.15 10.12 -10.91
N GLU A 107 10.79 11.28 -10.87
CA GLU A 107 12.23 11.42 -10.71
C GLU A 107 12.51 11.90 -9.28
N ALA A 108 13.46 11.26 -8.61
CA ALA A 108 13.83 11.58 -7.24
C ALA A 108 15.33 11.35 -7.04
N GLN A 109 15.79 11.50 -5.80
CA GLN A 109 17.09 11.06 -5.33
C GLN A 109 16.88 9.96 -4.28
N ASN A 110 17.80 9.00 -4.22
CA ASN A 110 17.85 8.03 -3.11
C ASN A 110 18.58 8.61 -1.90
N ARG A 111 18.67 7.84 -0.80
CA ARG A 111 19.35 8.24 0.44
C ARG A 111 20.82 8.68 0.29
N TYR A 112 21.46 8.36 -0.84
CA TYR A 112 22.83 8.76 -1.16
C TYR A 112 22.92 9.94 -2.13
N GLY A 113 21.81 10.60 -2.44
CA GLY A 113 21.74 11.73 -3.37
C GLY A 113 21.83 11.32 -4.84
N ARG A 114 21.78 10.02 -5.17
CA ARG A 114 21.84 9.55 -6.56
C ARG A 114 20.46 9.66 -7.18
N ALA A 115 20.40 10.19 -8.41
CA ALA A 115 19.17 10.28 -9.16
C ALA A 115 18.57 8.88 -9.40
N VAL A 116 17.27 8.76 -9.17
CA VAL A 116 16.47 7.56 -9.41
C VAL A 116 15.21 7.93 -10.17
N ARG A 117 14.71 6.99 -10.97
CA ARG A 117 13.42 7.11 -11.64
C ARG A 117 12.56 5.91 -11.24
N LEU A 118 11.32 6.19 -10.84
CA LEU A 118 10.35 5.18 -10.46
C LEU A 118 9.11 5.34 -11.35
N THR A 119 8.67 4.22 -11.92
CA THR A 119 7.39 4.13 -12.62
C THR A 119 6.48 3.24 -11.79
N GLY A 120 5.34 3.77 -11.37
CA GLY A 120 4.30 3.04 -10.64
C GLY A 120 3.02 2.95 -11.44
N SER A 121 2.24 1.89 -11.18
CA SER A 121 0.86 1.70 -11.63
C SER A 121 -0.03 1.28 -10.46
N GLY A 122 -1.36 1.40 -10.60
CA GLY A 122 -2.31 0.97 -9.59
C GLY A 122 -2.05 1.61 -8.22
N LEU A 123 -1.93 0.79 -7.17
CA LEU A 123 -1.67 1.23 -5.80
C LEU A 123 -0.37 2.05 -5.68
N LEU A 124 0.71 1.65 -6.34
CA LEU A 124 1.97 2.40 -6.30
C LEU A 124 1.84 3.76 -6.99
N ALA A 125 1.16 3.85 -8.12
CA ALA A 125 0.90 5.15 -8.76
C ALA A 125 0.07 6.07 -7.86
N ARG A 126 -0.93 5.51 -7.17
CA ARG A 126 -1.77 6.24 -6.22
C ARG A 126 -0.97 6.73 -5.02
N ALA A 127 -0.19 5.85 -4.39
CA ALA A 127 0.69 6.19 -3.27
C ALA A 127 1.68 7.30 -3.65
N ILE A 128 2.36 7.21 -4.82
CA ILE A 128 3.25 8.27 -5.30
C ILE A 128 2.51 9.61 -5.38
N GLN A 129 1.33 9.65 -6.00
CA GLN A 129 0.57 10.89 -6.14
C GLN A 129 0.08 11.43 -4.79
N HIS A 130 -0.28 10.55 -3.85
CA HIS A 130 -0.69 10.90 -2.49
C HIS A 130 0.46 11.53 -1.71
N GLU A 131 1.61 10.84 -1.66
CA GLU A 131 2.76 11.34 -0.92
C GLU A 131 3.31 12.64 -1.52
N LEU A 132 3.36 12.78 -2.85
CA LEU A 132 3.78 14.02 -3.49
C LEU A 132 2.84 15.20 -3.15
N ALA A 133 1.54 14.95 -2.96
CA ALA A 133 0.59 15.98 -2.53
C ALA A 133 0.90 16.44 -1.09
N HIS A 134 1.20 15.52 -0.18
CA HIS A 134 1.70 15.86 1.16
C HIS A 134 2.95 16.74 1.11
N LEU A 135 3.88 16.45 0.19
CA LEU A 135 5.10 17.26 0.01
C LEU A 135 4.81 18.71 -0.43
N GLN A 136 3.63 18.97 -1.00
CA GLN A 136 3.14 20.29 -1.36
C GLN A 136 2.20 20.92 -0.30
N GLY A 137 1.95 20.24 0.82
CA GLY A 137 1.03 20.72 1.85
C GLY A 137 -0.45 20.44 1.56
N GLU A 138 -0.72 19.52 0.65
CA GLU A 138 -2.07 19.11 0.26
C GLU A 138 -2.43 17.77 0.92
N LEU A 139 -3.72 17.62 1.24
CA LEU A 139 -4.32 16.40 1.76
C LEU A 139 -5.33 15.87 0.73
N TYR A 140 -5.56 14.55 0.72
CA TYR A 140 -6.49 13.95 -0.24
C TYR A 140 -7.91 14.56 -0.17
N ILE A 141 -8.31 14.99 1.03
CA ILE A 141 -9.62 15.61 1.31
C ILE A 141 -9.80 16.97 0.60
N ASP A 142 -8.71 17.68 0.27
CA ASP A 142 -8.81 19.01 -0.35
C ASP A 142 -9.27 18.95 -1.80
N ALA A 143 -9.05 17.81 -2.45
CA ALA A 143 -9.36 17.61 -3.86
C ALA A 143 -10.68 16.84 -4.06
N LEU A 144 -11.45 16.61 -2.99
CA LEU A 144 -12.77 15.99 -3.04
C LEU A 144 -13.79 16.91 -3.71
N GLY A 145 -14.65 16.33 -4.55
CA GLY A 145 -15.76 17.04 -5.18
C GLY A 145 -16.90 17.34 -4.19
N PRO A 146 -17.87 18.19 -4.57
CA PRO A 146 -18.99 18.54 -3.70
C PRO A 146 -19.86 17.33 -3.31
N ASP A 147 -19.92 16.31 -4.17
CA ASP A 147 -20.68 15.08 -3.96
C ASP A 147 -19.83 13.95 -3.34
N ALA A 148 -18.57 14.23 -2.98
CA ALA A 148 -17.69 13.22 -2.41
C ALA A 148 -18.15 12.83 -1.00
N ARG A 149 -18.23 11.51 -0.77
CA ARG A 149 -18.57 10.95 0.53
C ARG A 149 -17.31 10.59 1.31
N LEU A 150 -17.21 11.11 2.53
CA LEU A 150 -16.29 10.55 3.54
C LEU A 150 -16.95 9.32 4.14
N ILE A 151 -16.26 8.19 4.07
CA ILE A 151 -16.69 6.91 4.60
C ILE A 151 -15.85 6.65 5.85
N SER A 152 -16.50 6.45 6.99
CA SER A 152 -15.77 6.10 8.21
C SER A 152 -15.19 4.67 8.10
N THR A 153 -14.10 4.38 8.80
CA THR A 153 -13.55 3.01 8.84
C THR A 153 -14.58 1.97 9.31
N ALA A 154 -15.47 2.36 10.23
CA ALA A 154 -16.54 1.48 10.70
C ALA A 154 -17.58 1.18 9.61
N GLU A 155 -17.97 2.21 8.84
CA GLU A 155 -18.84 2.02 7.67
C GLU A 155 -18.18 1.13 6.60
N LEU A 156 -16.90 1.38 6.30
CA LEU A 156 -16.17 0.59 5.31
C LEU A 156 -16.08 -0.89 5.71
N GLN A 157 -15.83 -1.17 7.00
CA GLN A 157 -15.83 -2.54 7.50
C GLN A 157 -17.19 -3.21 7.35
N ALA A 158 -18.27 -2.53 7.73
CA ALA A 158 -19.63 -3.06 7.59
C ALA A 158 -20.01 -3.34 6.12
N MET A 159 -19.52 -2.54 5.17
CA MET A 159 -19.70 -2.79 3.74
C MET A 159 -19.01 -4.07 3.29
N HIS A 160 -17.75 -4.30 3.69
CA HIS A 160 -17.04 -5.54 3.37
C HIS A 160 -17.68 -6.77 3.98
N ASP A 161 -18.14 -6.69 5.24
CA ASP A 161 -18.78 -7.82 5.92
C ASP A 161 -20.09 -8.21 5.22
N ALA A 162 -20.89 -7.24 4.78
CA ALA A 162 -22.14 -7.48 4.04
C ALA A 162 -21.93 -8.12 2.66
N GLU A 163 -20.83 -7.80 1.98
CA GLU A 163 -20.46 -8.43 0.70
C GLU A 163 -19.96 -9.87 0.90
N GLY A 164 -19.31 -10.17 2.03
CA GLY A 164 -18.84 -11.52 2.39
C GLY A 164 -19.96 -12.48 2.80
N GLU A 165 -21.04 -12.00 3.39
CA GLU A 165 -22.21 -12.81 3.79
C GLU A 165 -23.09 -13.23 2.61
N GLY A 166 -22.99 -12.56 1.45
CA GLY A 166 -23.74 -12.89 0.23
C GLY A 166 -23.20 -14.10 -0.56
N ALA A 167 -22.05 -14.67 -0.17
CA ALA A 167 -21.37 -15.74 -0.92
C ALA A 167 -21.55 -17.15 -0.32
N SER A 168 -22.27 -17.32 0.78
CA SER A 168 -22.41 -18.61 1.49
C SER A 168 -23.85 -19.17 1.52
N GLY A 169 -24.76 -18.62 0.72
CA GLY A 169 -26.20 -18.84 0.84
C GLY A 169 -26.87 -19.73 -0.21
N GLU A 170 -26.21 -20.70 -0.84
CA GLU A 170 -26.89 -21.73 -1.67
C GLU A 170 -26.14 -23.07 -1.65
N ASP A 171 -26.40 -23.95 -0.66
CA ASP A 171 -26.39 -25.41 -0.87
C ASP A 171 -27.15 -26.12 0.27
N GLU A 172 -28.48 -26.06 0.23
CA GLU A 172 -29.32 -27.04 0.92
C GLU A 172 -30.33 -27.65 -0.07
N GLY A 173 -30.13 -28.93 -0.36
CA GLY A 173 -31.22 -29.88 -0.56
C GLY A 173 -31.37 -30.46 -1.98
N ASP A 174 -30.83 -31.68 -2.18
CA ASP A 174 -31.72 -32.84 -2.30
C ASP A 174 -30.97 -34.18 -2.14
N ARG A 175 -31.41 -34.97 -1.14
CA ARG A 175 -31.15 -36.42 -1.02
C ARG A 175 -32.33 -37.13 -1.70
N GLU A 176 -32.10 -38.21 -2.46
CA GLU A 176 -32.47 -39.62 -2.17
C GLU A 176 -32.62 -40.35 -3.54
N THR A 177 -32.37 -41.64 -3.81
CA THR A 177 -32.13 -42.89 -3.06
C THR A 177 -31.51 -43.98 -3.95
N SER A 178 -30.75 -44.88 -3.30
CA SER A 178 -30.70 -46.36 -3.48
C SER A 178 -30.17 -47.03 -4.76
N GLY A 179 -29.13 -47.86 -4.59
CA GLY A 179 -28.84 -49.01 -5.45
C GLY A 179 -27.43 -49.62 -5.29
N ARG A 180 -27.27 -50.63 -4.43
CA ARG A 180 -26.15 -51.59 -4.41
C ARG A 180 -26.75 -53.01 -4.58
N PRO A 181 -26.02 -54.07 -5.02
CA PRO A 181 -24.60 -54.34 -4.71
C PRO A 181 -23.69 -54.93 -5.83
N ASP A 182 -22.38 -54.92 -5.51
CA ASP A 182 -21.19 -55.65 -6.02
C ASP A 182 -21.35 -57.19 -6.13
N PRO A 183 -20.37 -58.05 -6.57
CA PRO A 183 -18.89 -57.86 -6.64
C PRO A 183 -18.09 -58.57 -7.79
N ALA A 184 -16.79 -58.24 -7.90
CA ALA A 184 -15.60 -59.12 -8.10
C ALA A 184 -14.53 -58.39 -8.94
N GLY A 185 -13.23 -58.37 -8.64
CA GLY A 185 -12.42 -59.00 -7.58
C GLY A 185 -10.93 -58.79 -7.89
N ALA A 186 -10.08 -58.93 -6.86
CA ALA A 186 -8.62 -59.10 -6.84
C ALA A 186 -7.76 -57.93 -7.40
N ASP A 187 -6.60 -57.54 -6.87
CA ASP A 187 -5.70 -58.13 -5.87
C ASP A 187 -4.86 -57.00 -5.24
N SER A 188 -4.27 -57.28 -4.07
CA SER A 188 -3.61 -56.33 -3.16
C SER A 188 -2.07 -56.14 -3.45
N PRO A 189 -1.21 -55.64 -2.53
CA PRO A 189 -0.56 -54.31 -2.56
C PRO A 189 1.00 -54.41 -2.46
N PRO A 190 1.77 -53.55 -1.73
CA PRO A 190 2.02 -52.10 -1.80
C PRO A 190 3.52 -51.71 -2.07
N ASP A 191 3.78 -50.40 -2.31
CA ASP A 191 4.87 -49.44 -1.88
C ASP A 191 6.32 -49.93 -1.50
N PRO A 192 7.41 -49.12 -1.33
CA PRO A 192 7.67 -47.66 -1.50
C PRO A 192 9.07 -47.28 -2.09
N ALA A 193 9.41 -45.98 -2.00
CA ALA A 193 10.76 -45.37 -1.85
C ALA A 193 11.39 -44.71 -3.11
N LEU A 194 11.68 -43.39 -3.14
CA LEU A 194 12.68 -42.55 -2.44
C LEU A 194 14.07 -42.52 -3.11
N ALA A 195 14.53 -41.28 -3.37
CA ALA A 195 15.90 -40.78 -3.39
C ALA A 195 16.87 -41.14 -4.55
N GLU A 196 17.54 -40.09 -5.06
CA GLU A 196 18.99 -39.91 -5.32
C GLU A 196 19.15 -38.82 -6.41
N ALA A 197 19.77 -37.65 -6.24
CA ALA A 197 21.07 -37.21 -5.69
C ALA A 197 22.31 -37.45 -6.60
N LEU A 198 22.73 -36.36 -7.28
CA LEU A 198 24.12 -35.95 -7.65
C LEU A 198 24.86 -36.72 -8.80
N PRO A 199 26.04 -36.28 -9.28
CA PRO A 199 26.58 -34.94 -9.63
C PRO A 199 27.31 -34.92 -11.01
N SER A 200 27.83 -33.76 -11.46
CA SER A 200 29.20 -33.63 -12.03
C SER A 200 29.50 -32.19 -12.47
N ARG A 201 30.55 -31.61 -11.88
CA ARG A 201 31.25 -30.43 -12.37
C ARG A 201 32.21 -30.85 -13.48
N ALA A 202 32.34 -30.00 -14.51
CA ALA A 202 33.57 -29.77 -15.24
C ALA A 202 33.80 -28.25 -15.27
#